data_AF-A0A080Z0D1-F1
#
_entry.id   AF-A0A080Z0D1-F1
#
_cell.length_a   1.000
_cell.length_b   1.000
_cell.length_c   1.000
_cell.angle_alpha   90.00
_cell.angle_beta   90.00
_cell.angle_gamma   90.00
#
_symmetry.space_group_name_H-M   'P 1'
#
loop_
_entity.id
_entity.type
_entity.pdbx_description
1 polymer ?
#
loop_
_entity_poly.entity_id
_entity_poly.type
_entity_poly.pdbx_seq_one_letter_code
_entity_poly.pdbx_strand_id
1 'polypeptide(L)'
;MLEFSNKASGAPVSYIQMSSVAVTVVTNDKHKVFCAMFHDTTDGASLSAFVAQELLAAFIVQHGDELGNMGHNLRDFHRFQYRILSVIRESVKPIVRKLQKQRGILKAMLVVDGAVTCATGDVDPIGVLANLQALVNSSIDMMSFSGDGVSSMTIQSGRNSCIQVSVVEGNDALVVVYKKGAQASKNTAAIEECVRALRHVCVLARTLQQNSR
;
A
#
# COMPACT_ATOMS: atom_id res chain seq x y z
N MET A 1 -11.33 9.98 25.80
CA MET A 1 -9.85 9.90 25.71
C MET A 1 -9.30 10.79 24.59
N LEU A 2 -9.79 10.66 23.35
CA LEU A 2 -9.37 11.52 22.21
C LEU A 2 -9.60 13.01 22.44
N GLU A 3 -10.79 13.38 22.93
CA GLU A 3 -11.10 14.79 23.27
C GLU A 3 -10.29 15.31 24.46
N PHE A 4 -9.88 14.44 25.38
CA PHE A 4 -9.11 14.83 26.56
C PHE A 4 -7.69 15.22 26.18
N SER A 5 -7.03 14.45 25.31
CA SER A 5 -5.71 14.82 24.78
C SER A 5 -5.76 16.17 24.09
N ASN A 6 -6.74 16.37 23.20
CA ASN A 6 -6.83 17.64 22.47
C ASN A 6 -7.05 18.84 23.40
N LYS A 7 -7.83 18.67 24.47
CA LYS A 7 -8.03 19.70 25.51
C LYS A 7 -6.79 19.96 26.36
N ALA A 8 -5.95 18.94 26.60
CA ALA A 8 -4.79 19.05 27.47
C ALA A 8 -3.49 19.48 26.74
N SER A 9 -3.29 19.03 25.50
CA SER A 9 -2.05 19.24 24.74
C SER A 9 -2.23 20.05 23.45
N GLY A 10 -3.47 20.35 23.05
CA GLY A 10 -3.77 20.97 21.76
C GLY A 10 -3.56 20.04 20.55
N ALA A 11 -3.30 18.74 20.79
CA ALA A 11 -3.11 17.75 19.74
C ALA A 11 -4.00 16.51 19.96
N PRO A 12 -4.69 16.02 18.92
CA PRO A 12 -5.44 14.77 19.00
C PRO A 12 -4.48 13.58 19.09
N VAL A 13 -4.89 12.52 19.78
CA VAL A 13 -4.13 11.26 19.78
C VAL A 13 -4.23 10.63 18.40
N SER A 14 -3.07 10.43 17.76
CA SER A 14 -2.96 9.75 16.46
C SER A 14 -2.31 8.37 16.56
N TYR A 15 -1.53 8.13 17.61
CA TYR A 15 -0.78 6.89 17.81
C TYR A 15 -0.52 6.62 19.29
N ILE A 16 -0.81 5.40 19.75
CA ILE A 16 -0.53 4.92 21.11
C ILE A 16 0.26 3.62 20.97
N GLN A 17 1.49 3.57 21.47
CA GLN A 17 2.31 2.36 21.46
C GLN A 17 2.39 1.76 22.86
N MET A 18 2.14 0.45 22.95
CA MET A 18 2.37 -0.38 24.12
C MET A 18 3.55 -1.33 23.84
N SER A 19 3.80 -2.32 24.71
CA SER A 19 4.96 -3.21 24.60
C SER A 19 4.99 -4.07 23.34
N SER A 20 3.85 -4.58 22.88
CA SER A 20 3.74 -5.45 21.69
C SER A 20 2.65 -5.00 20.71
N VAL A 21 1.77 -4.10 21.13
CA VAL A 21 0.64 -3.64 20.33
C VAL A 21 0.71 -2.12 20.24
N ALA A 22 0.41 -1.61 19.05
CA ALA A 22 0.17 -0.20 18.83
C ALA A 22 -1.25 0.03 18.32
N VAL A 23 -1.78 1.21 18.63
CA VAL A 23 -3.09 1.68 18.21
C VAL A 23 -2.90 2.95 17.42
N THR A 24 -3.23 2.89 16.13
CA THR A 24 -3.31 4.07 15.28
C THR A 24 -4.75 4.58 15.29
N VAL A 25 -4.93 5.90 15.45
CA VAL A 25 -6.26 6.53 15.39
C VAL A 25 -6.30 7.60 14.32
N VAL A 26 -7.23 7.46 13.37
CA VAL A 26 -7.53 8.46 12.35
C VAL A 26 -8.95 8.97 12.57
N THR A 27 -9.12 10.28 12.64
CA THR A 27 -10.42 10.92 12.93
C THR A 27 -10.91 11.71 11.72
N ASN A 28 -12.22 11.70 11.46
CA ASN A 28 -12.89 12.57 10.51
C ASN A 28 -13.84 13.50 11.26
N ASP A 29 -13.41 14.75 11.48
CA ASP A 29 -14.17 15.71 12.28
C ASP A 29 -15.49 16.16 11.63
N LYS A 30 -15.60 16.04 10.31
CA LYS A 30 -16.82 16.39 9.56
C LYS A 30 -17.94 15.40 9.86
N HIS A 31 -17.65 14.10 9.85
CA HIS A 31 -18.63 13.03 10.08
C HIS A 31 -18.64 12.52 11.52
N LYS A 32 -17.79 13.08 12.40
CA LYS A 32 -17.67 12.70 13.82
C LYS A 32 -17.41 11.21 14.05
N VAL A 33 -16.68 10.57 13.13
CA VAL A 33 -16.26 9.18 13.23
C VAL A 33 -14.75 9.07 13.22
N PHE A 34 -14.23 8.00 13.83
CA PHE A 34 -12.81 7.67 13.81
C PHE A 34 -12.61 6.19 13.51
N CYS A 35 -11.45 5.86 12.93
CA CYS A 35 -10.96 4.50 12.79
C CYS A 35 -9.81 4.31 13.78
N ALA A 36 -9.93 3.31 14.65
CA ALA A 36 -8.86 2.86 15.52
C ALA A 36 -8.40 1.48 15.04
N MET A 37 -7.12 1.37 14.67
CA MET A 37 -6.53 0.14 14.18
C MET A 37 -5.47 -0.36 15.16
N PHE A 38 -5.63 -1.60 15.61
CA PHE A 38 -4.66 -2.31 16.44
C PHE A 38 -3.71 -3.07 15.51
N HIS A 39 -2.41 -2.95 15.74
CA HIS A 39 -1.38 -3.56 14.91
C HIS A 39 -0.11 -3.83 15.73
N ASP A 40 0.83 -4.57 15.14
CA ASP A 40 2.12 -4.82 15.80
C ASP A 40 2.96 -3.53 15.77
N THR A 41 3.82 -3.35 16.78
CA THR A 41 4.72 -2.19 16.84
C THR A 41 5.68 -2.10 15.65
N THR A 42 5.97 -3.22 14.98
CA THR A 42 6.85 -3.31 13.81
C THR A 42 6.23 -2.77 12.53
N ASP A 43 4.90 -2.65 12.43
CA ASP A 43 4.23 -2.12 11.22
C ASP A 43 4.47 -0.62 11.01
N GLY A 44 4.79 0.10 12.10
CA GLY A 44 5.10 1.52 12.09
C GLY A 44 3.88 2.43 11.93
N ALA A 45 3.94 3.61 12.56
CA ALA A 45 2.81 4.54 12.63
C ALA A 45 2.33 5.04 11.25
N SER A 46 3.25 5.33 10.32
CA SER A 46 2.91 5.94 9.03
C SER A 46 2.07 5.03 8.13
N LEU A 47 2.43 3.75 8.05
CA LEU A 47 1.70 2.78 7.23
C LEU A 47 0.35 2.44 7.87
N SER A 48 0.34 2.23 9.19
CA SER A 48 -0.90 1.95 9.91
C SER A 48 -1.89 3.11 9.81
N ALA A 49 -1.41 4.36 9.87
CA ALA A 49 -2.21 5.56 9.62
C ALA A 49 -2.80 5.58 8.22
N PHE A 50 -2.00 5.22 7.21
CA PHE A 50 -2.47 5.13 5.83
C PHE A 50 -3.60 4.09 5.68
N VAL A 51 -3.42 2.87 6.18
CA VAL A 51 -4.46 1.82 6.07
C VAL A 51 -5.73 2.23 6.84
N ALA A 52 -5.58 2.76 8.06
CA ALA A 52 -6.71 3.27 8.84
C ALA A 52 -7.45 4.42 8.14
N GLN A 53 -6.72 5.28 7.44
CA GLN A 53 -7.30 6.38 6.65
C GLN A 53 -8.09 5.86 5.44
N GLU A 54 -7.57 4.88 4.71
CA GLU A 54 -8.27 4.26 3.58
C GLU A 54 -9.55 3.54 4.04
N LEU A 55 -9.48 2.83 5.18
CA LEU A 55 -10.65 2.19 5.79
C LEU A 55 -11.70 3.22 6.22
N LEU A 56 -11.28 4.29 6.91
CA LEU A 56 -12.19 5.35 7.33
C LEU A 56 -12.84 6.07 6.14
N ALA A 57 -12.05 6.36 5.10
CA ALA A 57 -12.56 6.98 3.88
C ALA A 57 -13.60 6.08 3.20
N ALA A 58 -13.31 4.78 3.06
CA ALA A 58 -14.26 3.83 2.47
C ALA A 58 -15.54 3.66 3.30
N PHE A 59 -15.43 3.72 4.63
CA PHE A 59 -16.57 3.69 5.54
C PHE A 59 -17.47 4.91 5.35
N ILE A 60 -16.87 6.10 5.30
CA ILE A 60 -17.59 7.37 5.07
C ILE A 60 -18.24 7.39 3.69
N VAL A 61 -17.59 6.87 2.65
CA VAL A 61 -18.21 6.78 1.32
C VAL A 61 -19.48 5.91 1.34
N GLN A 62 -19.53 4.89 2.20
CA GLN A 62 -20.67 3.99 2.26
C GLN A 62 -21.79 4.48 3.18
N HIS A 63 -21.45 5.12 4.29
CA HIS A 63 -22.39 5.44 5.38
C HIS A 63 -22.45 6.93 5.70
N GLY A 64 -21.70 7.79 5.01
CA GLY A 64 -21.50 9.20 5.36
C GLY A 64 -22.80 9.98 5.52
N ASP A 65 -23.78 9.72 4.66
CA ASP A 65 -25.09 10.37 4.67
C ASP A 65 -25.95 9.93 5.88
N GLU A 66 -25.70 8.73 6.41
CA GLU A 66 -26.42 8.14 7.55
C GLU A 66 -25.81 8.60 8.90
N LEU A 67 -24.50 8.91 8.93
CA LEU A 67 -23.79 9.24 10.17
C LEU A 67 -24.31 10.50 10.90
N GLY A 68 -25.01 11.40 10.20
CA GLY A 68 -25.56 12.63 10.78
C GLY A 68 -26.86 12.45 11.57
N ASN A 69 -27.52 11.30 11.48
CA ASN A 69 -28.81 11.06 12.13
C ASN A 69 -28.61 10.32 13.47
N MET A 70 -28.94 10.97 14.59
CA MET A 70 -28.83 10.37 15.92
C MET A 70 -29.82 9.19 16.05
N GLY A 71 -29.32 7.96 16.19
CA GLY A 71 -30.14 6.77 16.48
C GLY A 71 -29.73 5.45 15.83
N HIS A 72 -28.64 5.40 15.07
CA HIS A 72 -28.28 4.18 14.32
C HIS A 72 -27.87 3.00 15.20
N ASN A 73 -28.38 1.82 14.85
CA ASN A 73 -27.98 0.56 15.46
C ASN A 73 -26.59 0.19 14.94
N LEU A 74 -25.64 -0.15 15.80
CA LEU A 74 -24.29 -0.56 15.38
C LEU A 74 -24.32 -1.75 14.39
N ARG A 75 -25.41 -2.53 14.39
CA ARG A 75 -25.64 -3.61 13.42
C ARG A 75 -25.80 -3.12 11.98
N ASP A 76 -26.22 -1.88 11.76
CA ASP A 76 -26.42 -1.30 10.43
C ASP A 76 -25.09 -1.19 9.67
N PHE A 77 -23.98 -1.04 10.40
CA PHE A 77 -22.62 -0.96 9.87
C PHE A 77 -21.91 -2.31 9.74
N HIS A 78 -22.53 -3.41 10.22
CA HIS A 78 -21.87 -4.72 10.27
C HIS A 78 -21.46 -5.23 8.88
N ARG A 79 -22.20 -4.84 7.84
CA ARG A 79 -21.88 -5.20 6.44
C ARG A 79 -20.55 -4.60 5.95
N PHE A 80 -20.03 -3.56 6.59
CA PHE A 80 -18.74 -2.97 6.22
C PHE A 80 -17.58 -3.96 6.39
N GLN A 81 -17.69 -4.93 7.31
CA GLN A 81 -16.65 -5.94 7.52
C GLN A 81 -16.31 -6.71 6.24
N TYR A 82 -17.30 -6.96 5.38
CA TYR A 82 -17.12 -7.67 4.11
C TYR A 82 -16.39 -6.85 3.05
N ARG A 83 -16.24 -5.53 3.26
CA ARG A 83 -15.49 -4.64 2.38
C ARG A 83 -14.06 -4.38 2.85
N ILE A 84 -13.71 -4.71 4.09
CA ILE A 84 -12.37 -4.43 4.63
C ILE A 84 -11.27 -4.99 3.71
N LEU A 85 -11.41 -6.26 3.29
CA LEU A 85 -10.43 -6.89 2.39
C LEU A 85 -10.32 -6.16 1.04
N SER A 86 -11.44 -5.76 0.43
CA SER A 86 -11.40 -5.07 -0.86
C SER A 86 -10.82 -3.66 -0.73
N VAL A 87 -11.10 -2.95 0.37
CA VAL A 87 -10.50 -1.64 0.65
C VAL A 87 -8.98 -1.76 0.81
N ILE A 88 -8.50 -2.75 1.57
CA ILE A 88 -7.06 -2.98 1.75
C ILE A 88 -6.40 -3.31 0.41
N ARG A 89 -6.99 -4.21 -0.41
CA ARG A 89 -6.47 -4.51 -1.75
C ARG A 89 -6.41 -3.28 -2.66
N GLU A 90 -7.41 -2.42 -2.60
CA GLU A 90 -7.48 -1.20 -3.41
C GLU A 90 -6.51 -0.10 -2.94
N SER A 91 -6.07 -0.13 -1.68
CA SER A 91 -5.13 0.84 -1.10
C SER A 91 -3.73 0.85 -1.76
N VAL A 92 -3.39 -0.19 -2.53
CA VAL A 92 -2.16 -0.19 -3.35
C VAL A 92 -2.16 0.92 -4.40
N LYS A 93 -3.33 1.31 -4.92
CA LYS A 93 -3.46 2.33 -5.97
C LYS A 93 -2.96 3.71 -5.50
N PRO A 94 -3.38 4.25 -4.34
CA PRO A 94 -2.82 5.49 -3.82
C PRO A 94 -1.31 5.43 -3.58
N ILE A 95 -0.75 4.29 -3.15
CA ILE A 95 0.70 4.11 -2.96
C ILE A 95 1.44 4.27 -4.29
N VAL A 96 1.02 3.56 -5.34
CA VAL A 96 1.62 3.64 -6.68
C VAL A 96 1.45 5.04 -7.29
N ARG A 97 0.29 5.69 -7.07
CA ARG A 97 0.05 7.08 -7.51
C ARG A 97 0.93 8.09 -6.78
N LYS A 98 1.25 7.88 -5.49
CA LYS A 98 2.22 8.71 -4.75
C LYS A 98 3.61 8.59 -5.39
N LEU A 99 4.05 7.38 -5.73
CA LEU A 99 5.31 7.15 -6.43
C LEU A 99 5.37 7.89 -7.78
N GLN A 100 4.29 7.88 -8.56
CA GLN A 100 4.23 8.60 -9.85
C GLN A 100 4.45 10.11 -9.73
N LYS A 101 4.14 10.71 -8.58
CA LYS A 101 4.35 12.16 -8.34
C LYS A 101 5.83 12.49 -8.10
N GLN A 102 6.69 11.51 -7.83
CA GLN A 102 8.12 11.72 -7.63
C GLN A 102 8.77 12.20 -8.93
N ARG A 103 9.52 13.31 -8.85
CA ARG A 103 10.21 13.88 -10.00
C ARG A 103 11.27 12.92 -10.51
N GLY A 104 11.03 12.37 -11.70
CA GLY A 104 11.94 11.42 -12.35
C GLY A 104 11.32 10.06 -12.57
N ILE A 105 10.22 9.73 -11.87
CA ILE A 105 9.39 8.57 -12.20
C ILE A 105 8.55 8.91 -13.43
N LEU A 106 8.56 8.02 -14.42
CA LEU A 106 7.86 8.17 -15.69
C LEU A 106 6.56 7.36 -15.71
N LYS A 107 6.66 6.08 -15.33
CA LYS A 107 5.53 5.14 -15.25
C LYS A 107 5.80 4.15 -14.12
N ALA A 108 4.73 3.64 -13.52
CA ALA A 108 4.76 2.56 -12.54
C ALA A 108 3.60 1.60 -12.81
N MET A 109 3.85 0.32 -12.58
CA MET A 109 2.87 -0.75 -12.73
C MET A 109 3.08 -1.78 -11.62
N LEU A 110 2.01 -2.17 -10.95
CA LEU A 110 1.97 -3.22 -9.96
C LEU A 110 1.30 -4.46 -10.54
N VAL A 111 1.98 -5.59 -10.41
CA VAL A 111 1.46 -6.92 -10.73
C VAL A 111 1.32 -7.71 -9.44
N VAL A 112 0.10 -8.20 -9.19
CA VAL A 112 -0.24 -9.06 -8.05
C VAL A 112 -1.00 -10.27 -8.56
N ASP A 113 -0.65 -11.46 -8.08
CA ASP A 113 -1.31 -12.72 -8.44
C ASP A 113 -1.41 -12.94 -9.98
N GLY A 114 -0.36 -12.54 -10.71
CA GLY A 114 -0.29 -12.69 -12.17
C GLY A 114 -1.17 -11.72 -12.97
N ALA A 115 -1.74 -10.70 -12.34
CA ALA A 115 -2.56 -9.68 -13.00
C ALA A 115 -2.03 -8.26 -12.75
N VAL A 116 -2.20 -7.38 -13.73
CA VAL A 116 -1.90 -5.94 -13.56
C VAL A 116 -2.98 -5.32 -12.68
N THR A 117 -2.65 -5.02 -11.42
CA THR A 117 -3.58 -4.45 -10.44
C THR A 117 -3.66 -2.92 -10.52
N CYS A 118 -2.54 -2.28 -10.86
CA CYS A 118 -2.45 -0.84 -10.98
C CYS A 118 -1.40 -0.45 -12.03
N ALA A 119 -1.70 0.55 -12.86
CA ALA A 119 -0.74 1.18 -13.76
C ALA A 119 -0.97 2.70 -13.80
N THR A 120 0.10 3.48 -13.95
CA THR A 120 0.02 4.96 -13.99
C THR A 120 0.02 5.54 -15.41
N GLY A 121 -0.03 4.67 -16.41
CA GLY A 121 -0.21 5.03 -17.81
C GLY A 121 -0.63 3.81 -18.61
N ASP A 122 -0.84 3.98 -19.92
CA ASP A 122 -1.26 2.88 -20.79
C ASP A 122 -0.19 1.79 -20.87
N VAL A 123 -0.66 0.55 -20.72
CA VAL A 123 0.13 -0.68 -20.73
C VAL A 123 -0.66 -1.75 -21.49
N ASP A 124 0.03 -2.54 -22.31
CA ASP A 124 -0.48 -3.82 -22.81
C ASP A 124 -0.24 -4.89 -21.72
N PRO A 125 -1.27 -5.28 -20.94
CA PRO A 125 -1.08 -6.19 -19.82
C PRO A 125 -0.65 -7.59 -20.29
N ILE A 126 -1.11 -8.06 -21.46
CA ILE A 126 -0.82 -9.41 -21.93
C ILE A 126 0.66 -9.52 -22.30
N GLY A 127 1.14 -8.60 -23.15
CA GLY A 127 2.54 -8.57 -23.56
C GLY A 127 3.49 -8.38 -22.39
N VAL A 128 3.12 -7.54 -21.41
CA VAL A 128 3.97 -7.30 -20.24
C VAL A 128 4.02 -8.51 -19.30
N LEU A 129 2.88 -9.13 -18.97
CA LEU A 129 2.84 -10.25 -18.04
C LEU A 129 3.62 -11.47 -18.56
N ALA A 130 3.49 -11.78 -19.85
CA ALA A 130 4.20 -12.91 -20.47
C ALA A 130 5.72 -12.78 -20.34
N ASN A 131 6.26 -11.56 -20.52
CA ASN A 131 7.70 -11.30 -20.45
C ASN A 131 8.18 -11.09 -19.00
N LEU A 132 7.37 -10.47 -18.16
CA LEU A 132 7.72 -10.17 -16.77
C LEU A 132 7.91 -11.45 -15.96
N GLN A 133 6.99 -12.42 -16.10
CA GLN A 133 7.08 -13.67 -15.35
C GLN A 133 8.33 -14.47 -15.73
N ALA A 134 8.65 -14.54 -17.02
CA ALA A 134 9.85 -15.22 -17.51
C ALA A 134 11.14 -14.56 -17.00
N LEU A 135 11.17 -13.21 -16.94
CA LEU A 135 12.29 -12.44 -16.39
C LEU A 135 12.48 -12.68 -14.89
N VAL A 136 11.39 -12.60 -14.11
CA VAL A 136 11.42 -12.80 -12.65
C VAL A 136 11.89 -14.21 -12.33
N ASN A 137 11.30 -15.23 -12.97
CA ASN A 137 11.65 -16.64 -12.72
C ASN A 137 13.11 -16.93 -13.06
N SER A 138 13.56 -16.55 -14.26
CA SER A 138 14.96 -16.74 -14.68
C SER A 138 15.93 -16.10 -13.68
N SER A 139 15.58 -14.92 -13.16
CA SER A 139 16.42 -14.21 -12.20
C SER A 139 16.45 -14.90 -10.83
N ILE A 140 15.31 -15.42 -10.37
CA ILE A 140 15.22 -16.19 -9.13
C ILE A 140 16.09 -17.44 -9.22
N ASP A 141 16.00 -18.17 -10.32
CA ASP A 141 16.79 -19.40 -10.53
C ASP A 141 18.30 -19.10 -10.49
N MET A 142 18.75 -18.06 -11.19
CA MET A 142 20.16 -17.64 -11.20
C MET A 142 20.68 -17.18 -9.83
N MET A 143 19.88 -16.43 -9.06
CA MET A 143 20.28 -16.00 -7.72
C MET A 143 20.27 -17.16 -6.73
N SER A 144 19.31 -18.07 -6.85
CA SER A 144 19.23 -19.26 -6.00
C SER A 144 20.46 -20.16 -6.16
N PHE A 145 20.99 -20.27 -7.38
CA PHE A 145 22.26 -20.95 -7.66
C PHE A 145 23.44 -20.31 -6.91
N SER A 146 23.37 -19.00 -6.67
CA SER A 146 24.37 -18.24 -5.90
C SER A 146 24.09 -18.24 -4.39
N GLY A 147 23.03 -18.93 -3.94
CA GLY A 147 22.61 -18.99 -2.53
C GLY A 147 21.91 -17.72 -2.02
N ASP A 148 21.42 -16.87 -2.93
CA ASP A 148 20.80 -15.58 -2.59
C ASP A 148 19.43 -15.40 -3.29
N GLY A 149 18.67 -14.38 -2.90
CA GLY A 149 17.35 -14.05 -3.44
C GLY A 149 17.35 -12.81 -4.35
N VAL A 150 16.38 -12.74 -5.26
CA VAL A 150 16.16 -11.52 -6.07
C VAL A 150 15.34 -10.51 -5.27
N SER A 151 15.92 -9.34 -5.01
CA SER A 151 15.18 -8.19 -4.47
C SER A 151 14.68 -7.27 -5.58
N SER A 152 15.52 -7.01 -6.59
CA SER A 152 15.17 -6.21 -7.76
C SER A 152 16.08 -6.48 -8.95
N MET A 153 15.60 -6.14 -10.14
CA MET A 153 16.32 -6.19 -11.41
C MET A 153 16.26 -4.81 -12.05
N THR A 154 17.38 -4.35 -12.63
CA THR A 154 17.43 -3.06 -13.34
C THR A 154 17.86 -3.27 -14.78
N ILE A 155 16.99 -2.89 -15.72
CA ILE A 155 17.26 -2.88 -17.16
C ILE A 155 17.63 -1.45 -17.55
N GLN A 156 18.89 -1.25 -17.94
CA GLN A 156 19.38 0.03 -18.41
C GLN A 156 19.24 0.12 -19.93
N SER A 157 18.34 0.98 -20.41
CA SER A 157 18.26 1.28 -21.84
C SER A 157 19.41 2.21 -22.26
N GLY A 158 19.84 2.20 -23.52
CA GLY A 158 20.73 3.25 -24.05
C GLY A 158 20.10 4.66 -24.02
N ARG A 159 18.78 4.75 -23.81
CA ARG A 159 18.04 6.01 -23.61
C ARG A 159 18.25 6.58 -22.20
N ASN A 160 17.77 7.80 -21.97
CA ASN A 160 17.83 8.49 -20.67
C ASN A 160 16.86 7.93 -19.61
N SER A 161 16.58 6.62 -19.63
CA SER A 161 15.66 5.94 -18.71
C SER A 161 16.14 4.55 -18.31
N CYS A 162 15.72 4.12 -17.12
CA CYS A 162 15.88 2.77 -16.58
C CYS A 162 14.52 2.15 -16.31
N ILE A 163 14.45 0.83 -16.36
CA ILE A 163 13.32 0.05 -15.87
C ILE A 163 13.81 -0.73 -14.66
N GLN A 164 13.17 -0.56 -13.52
CA GLN A 164 13.41 -1.36 -12.33
C GLN A 164 12.21 -2.26 -12.08
N VAL A 165 12.46 -3.55 -11.91
CA VAL A 165 11.48 -4.56 -11.50
C VAL A 165 11.84 -4.96 -10.07
N SER A 166 11.03 -4.58 -9.10
CA SER A 166 11.26 -4.89 -7.69
C SER A 166 10.29 -5.96 -7.22
N VAL A 167 10.79 -6.99 -6.55
CA VAL A 167 9.97 -8.04 -5.96
C VAL A 167 9.26 -7.48 -4.74
N VAL A 168 7.93 -7.45 -4.79
CA VAL A 168 7.10 -7.02 -3.67
C VAL A 168 6.97 -8.19 -2.70
N GLU A 169 6.41 -9.31 -3.14
CA GLU A 169 6.26 -10.52 -2.33
C GLU A 169 5.97 -11.75 -3.19
N GLY A 170 6.84 -12.76 -3.12
CA GLY A 170 6.74 -13.93 -3.98
C GLY A 170 6.88 -13.53 -5.45
N ASN A 171 5.82 -13.76 -6.24
CA ASN A 171 5.78 -13.39 -7.66
C ASN A 171 5.20 -11.99 -7.92
N ASP A 172 4.76 -11.27 -6.88
CA ASP A 172 4.27 -9.90 -7.02
C ASP A 172 5.43 -8.96 -7.31
N ALA A 173 5.23 -8.05 -8.25
CA ALA A 173 6.28 -7.17 -8.72
C ALA A 173 5.80 -5.74 -8.96
N LEU A 174 6.63 -4.78 -8.57
CA LEU A 174 6.51 -3.38 -8.95
C LEU A 174 7.49 -3.10 -10.09
N VAL A 175 6.95 -2.72 -11.25
CA VAL A 175 7.72 -2.29 -12.42
C VAL A 175 7.69 -0.76 -12.50
N VAL A 176 8.86 -0.14 -12.53
CA VAL A 176 9.00 1.32 -12.54
C VAL A 176 9.93 1.76 -13.65
N VAL A 177 9.45 2.69 -14.48
CA VAL A 177 10.28 3.38 -15.48
C VAL A 177 10.67 4.74 -14.91
N TYR A 178 11.96 5.05 -14.87
CA TYR A 178 12.45 6.31 -14.30
C TYR A 178 13.61 6.90 -15.11
N LYS A 179 13.81 8.22 -15.01
CA LYS A 179 14.89 8.95 -15.71
C LYS A 179 16.26 8.65 -15.09
N LYS A 180 17.28 8.53 -15.94
CA LYS A 180 18.69 8.50 -15.52
C LYS A 180 19.17 9.90 -15.11
N GLY A 181 20.33 9.96 -14.46
CA GLY A 181 21.02 11.21 -14.11
C GLY A 181 20.81 11.64 -12.66
N ALA A 182 20.79 12.95 -12.41
CA ALA A 182 20.91 13.53 -11.07
C ALA A 182 19.84 13.11 -10.04
N GLN A 183 18.68 12.61 -10.49
CA GLN A 183 17.60 12.15 -9.60
C GLN A 183 17.63 10.63 -9.36
N ALA A 184 18.57 9.88 -9.94
CA ALA A 184 18.57 8.42 -9.89
C ALA A 184 18.52 7.87 -8.46
N SER A 185 19.36 8.39 -7.54
CA SER A 185 19.36 7.97 -6.14
C SER A 185 18.02 8.26 -5.43
N LYS A 186 17.43 9.44 -5.67
CA LYS A 186 16.11 9.82 -5.13
C LYS A 186 14.97 8.99 -5.71
N ASN A 187 15.08 8.57 -6.97
CA ASN A 187 14.11 7.67 -7.59
C ASN A 187 14.20 6.29 -6.96
N THR A 188 15.40 5.72 -6.83
CA THR A 188 15.60 4.41 -6.20
C THR A 188 15.09 4.39 -4.75
N ALA A 189 15.40 5.41 -3.95
CA ALA A 189 14.89 5.52 -2.58
C ALA A 189 13.35 5.59 -2.52
N ALA A 190 12.71 6.35 -3.44
CA ALA A 190 11.25 6.42 -3.51
C ALA A 190 10.62 5.08 -3.97
N ILE A 191 11.29 4.35 -4.86
CA ILE A 191 10.86 3.01 -5.29
C ILE A 191 10.94 2.04 -4.11
N GLU A 192 12.03 2.06 -3.33
CA GLU A 192 12.19 1.21 -2.15
C GLU A 192 11.13 1.50 -1.06
N GLU A 193 10.84 2.78 -0.80
CA GLU A 193 9.74 3.17 0.10
C GLU A 193 8.39 2.63 -0.41
N CYS A 194 8.13 2.76 -1.71
CA CYS A 194 6.91 2.25 -2.34
C CYS A 194 6.80 0.72 -2.22
N VAL A 195 7.89 -0.02 -2.52
CA VAL A 195 7.93 -1.48 -2.40
C VAL A 195 7.68 -1.92 -0.96
N ARG A 196 8.26 -1.23 0.03
CA ARG A 196 8.02 -1.54 1.44
C ARG A 196 6.54 -1.37 1.80
N ALA A 197 5.93 -0.25 1.42
CA ALA A 197 4.50 -0.01 1.69
C ALA A 197 3.60 -1.05 0.99
N LEU A 198 3.89 -1.37 -0.28
CA LEU A 198 3.16 -2.37 -1.05
C LEU A 198 3.27 -3.76 -0.42
N ARG A 199 4.46 -4.16 0.03
CA ARG A 199 4.68 -5.47 0.66
C ARG A 199 3.78 -5.65 1.87
N HIS A 200 3.74 -4.69 2.79
CA HIS A 200 2.87 -4.82 3.96
C HIS A 200 1.38 -4.91 3.59
N VAL A 201 0.92 -4.10 2.63
CA VAL A 201 -0.49 -4.16 2.18
C VAL A 201 -0.82 -5.50 1.52
N CYS A 202 0.07 -6.02 0.67
CA CYS A 202 -0.10 -7.34 0.04
C CYS A 202 -0.13 -8.47 1.09
N VAL A 203 0.82 -8.49 2.02
CA VAL A 203 0.85 -9.46 3.13
C VAL A 203 -0.46 -9.40 3.90
N LEU A 204 -0.88 -8.20 4.34
CA LEU A 204 -2.11 -8.00 5.11
C LEU A 204 -3.34 -8.51 4.35
N ALA A 205 -3.45 -8.20 3.06
CA ALA A 205 -4.56 -8.68 2.23
C ALA A 205 -4.59 -10.22 2.12
N ARG A 206 -3.42 -10.86 1.97
CA ARG A 206 -3.31 -12.32 1.90
C ARG A 206 -3.66 -12.97 3.23
N THR A 207 -3.17 -12.46 4.35
CA THR A 207 -3.50 -12.96 5.69
C THR A 207 -5.00 -12.86 5.98
N LEU A 208 -5.62 -11.72 5.67
CA LEU A 208 -7.07 -11.55 5.84
C LEU A 208 -7.89 -12.49 4.94
N GLN A 209 -7.43 -12.73 3.71
CA GLN A 209 -8.07 -13.69 2.80
C GLN A 209 -7.98 -15.13 3.32
N GLN A 210 -6.85 -15.53 3.91
CA GLN A 210 -6.69 -16.85 4.51
C GLN A 210 -7.63 -17.04 5.71
N ASN A 211 -7.76 -16.01 6.56
CA ASN A 211 -8.61 -16.05 7.75
C ASN A 211 -10.12 -15.94 7.45
N SER A 212 -10.49 -15.59 6.21
CA SER A 212 -11.89 -15.49 5.78
C SER A 212 -12.43 -16.78 5.17
N ARG A 213 -11.61 -17.84 5.07
CA ARG A 213 -11.98 -19.18 4.61
C ARG A 213 -12.25 -20.10 5.80
#